data_AF-K1RNK5-F1
#
_entry.id   AF-K1RNK5-F1
#
_cell.length_a   1.000
_cell.length_b   1.000
_cell.length_c   1.000
_cell.angle_alpha   90.00
_cell.angle_beta   90.00
_cell.angle_gamma   90.00
#
_symmetry.space_group_name_H-M   'P 1'
#
loop_
_entity.id
_entity.type
_entity.pdbx_description
1 polymer ?
#
loop_
_entity_poly.entity_id
_entity_poly.type
_entity_poly.pdbx_seq_one_letter_code
_entity_poly.pdbx_strand_id
1 'polypeptide(L)' 'MQIDIKIAIEQNPNLKRYLKENSYWYNYLNRNPIYLKAMEEEMKKKYKLTPEDKIEKMYNSISMVSEFLKILK' A
#
# COMPACT_ATOMS: atom_id res chain seq x y z
N MET A 1 -17.61 10.64 -8.62
CA MET A 1 -16.46 10.58 -7.68
C MET A 1 -16.15 12.00 -7.26
N GLN A 2 -16.11 12.23 -5.95
CA GLN A 2 -15.82 13.55 -5.39
C GLN A 2 -14.38 14.00 -5.69
N ILE A 3 -14.12 15.31 -5.66
CA ILE A 3 -12.86 15.89 -6.18
C ILE A 3 -11.68 15.61 -5.25
N ASP A 4 -11.93 15.59 -3.95
CA ASP A 4 -11.02 15.18 -2.89
C ASP A 4 -10.51 13.74 -3.08
N ILE A 5 -11.40 12.81 -3.45
CA ILE A 5 -11.02 11.42 -3.77
C ILE A 5 -10.08 11.39 -4.97
N LYS A 6 -10.38 12.16 -6.03
CA LYS A 6 -9.52 12.23 -7.22
C LYS A 6 -8.14 12.78 -6.85
N ILE A 7 -8.07 13.83 -6.04
CA ILE A 7 -6.81 14.40 -5.54
C ILE A 7 -6.03 13.35 -4.73
N ALA A 8 -6.68 12.64 -3.80
CA ALA A 8 -6.04 11.60 -3.01
C ALA A 8 -5.47 10.45 -3.86
N ILE A 9 -6.20 10.03 -4.90
CA ILE A 9 -5.74 9.02 -5.86
C ILE A 9 -4.53 9.55 -6.66
N GLU A 10 -4.61 10.77 -7.18
CA GLU A 10 -3.53 11.35 -7.98
C GLU A 10 -2.25 11.58 -7.17
N GLN A 11 -2.36 11.90 -5.88
CA GLN A 11 -1.23 12.09 -4.98
C GLN A 11 -0.57 10.77 -4.53
N ASN A 12 -1.24 9.63 -4.66
CA ASN A 12 -0.71 8.33 -4.26
C ASN A 12 -0.55 7.40 -5.48
N PRO A 13 0.68 7.24 -6.02
CA PRO A 13 0.94 6.42 -7.20
C PRO A 13 0.48 4.96 -7.06
N ASN A 14 0.59 4.39 -5.86
CA ASN A 14 0.13 3.02 -5.60
C ASN A 14 -1.38 2.93 -5.66
N LEU A 15 -2.08 3.91 -5.10
CA LEU A 15 -3.54 3.96 -5.10
C LEU A 15 -4.08 4.18 -6.52
N LYS A 16 -3.45 5.06 -7.30
CA LYS A 16 -3.74 5.26 -8.73
C LYS A 16 -3.54 3.99 -9.54
N ARG A 17 -2.42 3.31 -9.35
CA ARG A 17 -2.14 2.03 -10.00
C ARG A 17 -3.17 0.97 -9.60
N TYR A 18 -3.49 0.89 -8.32
CA TYR A 18 -4.46 -0.06 -7.79
C TYR A 18 -5.85 0.12 -8.38
N LEU A 19 -6.31 1.38 -8.51
CA LEU A 19 -7.59 1.70 -9.12
C LEU A 19 -7.63 1.31 -10.61
N LYS A 20 -6.52 1.46 -11.34
CA LYS A 20 -6.41 1.00 -12.74
C LYS A 20 -6.47 -0.52 -12.85
N GLU A 21 -5.81 -1.24 -11.95
CA GLU A 21 -5.82 -2.71 -11.90
C GLU A 21 -7.18 -3.27 -11.46
N ASN A 22 -7.94 -2.52 -10.66
CA ASN A 22 -9.19 -2.95 -10.03
C ASN A 22 -10.32 -1.96 -10.33
N SER A 23 -10.71 -1.86 -11.60
CA SER A 23 -11.65 -0.85 -12.10
C SER A 23 -13.03 -0.89 -11.44
N TYR A 24 -13.42 -1.99 -10.80
CA TYR A 24 -14.68 -2.08 -10.06
C TYR A 24 -14.78 -1.01 -8.94
N TRP A 25 -13.65 -0.54 -8.40
CA TRP A 25 -13.61 0.53 -7.39
C TRP A 25 -14.17 1.86 -7.88
N TYR A 26 -14.15 2.15 -9.19
CA TYR A 26 -14.81 3.34 -9.73
C TYR A 26 -16.29 3.37 -9.33
N ASN A 27 -16.99 2.23 -9.36
CA ASN A 27 -18.40 2.16 -8.99
C ASN A 27 -18.61 2.46 -7.50
N TYR A 28 -17.77 1.94 -6.63
CA TYR A 28 -17.85 2.18 -5.18
C TYR A 28 -17.52 3.63 -4.83
N LEU A 29 -16.41 4.16 -5.36
CA LEU A 29 -15.97 5.54 -5.13
C LEU A 29 -16.91 6.59 -5.74
N ASN A 30 -17.67 6.22 -6.78
CA ASN A 30 -18.73 7.07 -7.33
C ASN A 30 -19.96 7.10 -6.41
N ARG A 31 -20.24 6.03 -5.65
CA ARG A 31 -21.39 5.93 -4.75
C ARG A 31 -21.14 6.61 -3.40
N ASN A 32 -19.98 6.37 -2.79
CA ASN A 32 -19.68 6.94 -1.48
C ASN A 32 -18.15 7.09 -1.26
N PRO A 33 -17.65 8.25 -0.81
CA PRO A 33 -16.23 8.45 -0.48
C PRO A 33 -15.69 7.50 0.59
N ILE A 34 -16.53 6.94 1.47
CA ILE A 34 -16.11 6.03 2.55
C ILE A 34 -15.33 4.81 2.05
N TYR A 35 -15.59 4.41 0.80
CA TYR A 35 -14.93 3.28 0.14
C TYR A 35 -13.45 3.52 -0.18
N LEU A 36 -12.97 4.77 -0.13
CA LEU A 36 -11.55 5.09 -0.35
C LEU A 36 -10.66 4.39 0.67
N LYS A 37 -11.07 4.37 1.95
CA LYS A 37 -10.31 3.69 3.01
C LYS A 37 -10.28 2.17 2.79
N ALA A 38 -11.40 1.58 2.37
CA ALA A 38 -11.46 0.16 2.07
C ALA A 38 -10.53 -0.20 0.89
N MET A 39 -10.52 0.62 -0.16
CA MET A 39 -9.61 0.45 -1.30
C MET A 39 -8.14 0.55 -0.88
N GLU A 40 -7.81 1.52 -0.03
CA GLU A 40 -6.44 1.70 0.47
C GLU A 40 -5.96 0.49 1.28
N GLU A 41 -6.81 -0.07 2.15
CA GLU A 41 -6.47 -1.26 2.93
C GLU A 41 -6.31 -2.51 2.04
N GLU A 42 -7.16 -2.69 1.03
CA GLU A 42 -7.01 -3.79 0.06
C GLU A 42 -5.72 -3.64 -0.76
N MET A 43 -5.40 -2.41 -1.18
CA MET A 43 -4.14 -2.08 -1.85
C MET A 43 -2.93 -2.42 -0.98
N LYS A 44 -2.93 -2.00 0.30
CA LYS A 44 -1.81 -2.28 1.21
C LYS A 44 -1.57 -3.78 1.34
N LYS A 45 -2.64 -4.57 1.47
CA LYS A 45 -2.54 -6.04 1.49
C LYS A 45 -1.99 -6.60 0.19
N LYS A 46 -2.50 -6.17 -0.97
CA LYS A 46 -2.05 -6.67 -2.29
C LYS A 46 -0.57 -6.36 -2.55
N TYR A 47 -0.10 -5.19 -2.14
CA TYR A 47 1.27 -4.74 -2.39
C TYR A 47 2.25 -5.01 -1.25
N LYS A 48 1.82 -5.74 -0.21
CA LYS A 48 2.62 -5.99 0.99
C LYS A 48 3.19 -4.72 1.62
N LEU A 49 2.31 -3.73 1.79
CA LEU A 49 2.62 -2.43 2.40
C LEU A 49 1.95 -2.27 3.77
N THR A 50 1.48 -3.37 4.37
CA THR A 50 0.89 -3.31 5.71
C THR A 50 1.97 -2.98 6.75
N PRO A 51 1.59 -2.49 7.93
CA PRO A 51 2.54 -2.30 9.03
C PRO A 51 3.34 -3.56 9.35
N GLU A 52 2.69 -4.74 9.29
CA GLU A 52 3.31 -6.04 9.53
C GLU A 52 4.39 -6.34 8.49
N ASP A 53 4.10 -6.16 7.19
CA ASP A 53 5.09 -6.35 6.12
C ASP A 53 6.31 -5.44 6.29
N LYS A 54 6.09 -4.20 6.75
CA LYS A 54 7.19 -3.25 7.01
C LYS A 54 8.05 -3.70 8.17
N ILE A 55 7.44 -4.22 9.24
CA ILE A 55 8.16 -4.76 10.41
C ILE A 55 8.97 -5.99 10.00
N GLU A 56 8.38 -6.91 9.24
CA GLU A 56 9.05 -8.10 8.74
C GLU A 56 10.27 -7.73 7.88
N LYS A 57 10.10 -6.79 6.94
CA LYS A 57 11.20 -6.31 6.09
C LYS A 57 12.33 -5.69 6.90
N MET A 58 12.01 -4.91 7.94
CA MET A 58 13.01 -4.33 8.83
C MET A 58 13.76 -5.40 9.61
N TYR A 59 13.05 -6.37 10.19
CA TYR A 59 13.66 -7.48 10.93
C TYR A 59 14.63 -8.28 10.03
N ASN A 60 14.18 -8.65 8.84
CA ASN A 60 15.01 -9.37 7.86
C ASN A 60 16.27 -8.58 7.50
N SER A 61 16.14 -7.27 7.31
CA SER A 61 17.28 -6.39 7.02
C SER A 61 18.29 -6.34 8.17
N ILE A 62 17.82 -6.24 9.42
CA ILE A 62 18.68 -6.25 10.61
C ILE A 62 19.37 -7.60 10.78
N SER A 63 18.66 -8.72 10.56
CA SER A 63 19.23 -10.07 10.62
C SER A 63 20.35 -10.24 9.61
N MET A 64 20.12 -9.82 8.36
CA MET A 64 21.11 -9.93 7.29
C MET A 64 22.37 -9.12 7.60
N VAL A 65 22.22 -7.87 8.06
CA VAL A 65 23.37 -7.05 8.50
C VAL A 65 24.13 -7.71 9.65
N SER A 66 23.41 -8.29 10.62
CA SER A 66 24.02 -8.98 11.75
C SER A 66 24.80 -10.23 11.33
N GLU A 67 24.29 -11.00 10.36
CA GLU A 67 24.98 -12.14 9.77
C GLU A 67 26.24 -11.71 9.00
N PHE A 68 26.15 -10.65 8.19
CA PHE A 68 27.31 -10.09 7.50
C PHE A 68 28.41 -9.66 8.48
N LEU A 69 28.05 -8.97 9.57
CA LEU A 69 29.01 -8.55 10.61
C LEU A 69 29.67 -9.74 11.32
N LYS A 70 28.98 -10.88 11.46
CA LYS A 70 29.56 -12.11 12.04
C LYS A 70 30.62 -12.73 11.12
N ILE A 71 30.44 -12.69 9.80
CA ILE A 71 31.39 -13.25 8.83
C ILE A 71 32.69 -12.40 8.78
N LEU A 72 32.59 -11.10 9.01
CA LEU A 72 33.74 -10.18 9.01
C LEU A 72 34.58 -10.23 10.30
N LYS A 73 34.08 -10.88 11.35
CA LYS A 73 34.74 -11.03 12.65
C LYS A 73 35.57 -12.30 12.70
#